data_AF-A0A938B0R5-F1
#
_entry.id   AF-A0A938B0R5-F1
#
_cell.length_a   1.000
_cell.length_b   1.000
_cell.length_c   1.000
_cell.angle_alpha   90.00
_cell.angle_beta   90.00
_cell.angle_gamma   90.00
#
_symmetry.space_group_name_H-M   'P 1'
#
loop_
_entity.id
_entity.type
_entity.pdbx_description
1 polymer ?
#
loop_
_entity_poly.entity_id
_entity_poly.type
_entity_poly.pdbx_seq_one_letter_code
_entity_poly.pdbx_strand_id
1 'polypeptide(L)'
;MKTVYILFFTLTILLFSFKGFENENDNPCMYHHVNVINGQLSLQMEDGIIQGGVQVPIRRTYSSYGALEKTDDSSDLYLKRLKHGFHIQGGWNFFPQTHLLIRPGRRAENYLAYVADASGSITKFEYSHKDTSDKTIVLTSKEKNITSYSKISGKNNWNKTLLCLNEKTGNAELKLPDGSLLFYQGRNFKARKDEGSALTTFYTLTTEIKPNGHLVSYIYDSKDRIQEIKHLNPQAKKCFAHIKFHLDNPVSPYKFHITTSDDKTIEYNFKVESYRDYLESVIHKSGQKQTYDYGKERKGIGARVNKIRFDGKLQSKISYYTPENKQIEEIWRKHPENIAIYGDKVRKLEGPLGSNGEIITYAEFKYSEGVTEAKDSEGIITKYYHSDGKLDLIEEYDIQGQLTTKTKFIWAQDNLISKIKLDGDGSALFSKTFSYDVNGNITKEVFYGNLSGKCKDSFRANDDGSLQEAESFVKTFTYSEKMNLLLTENEENGLSYKYFYEDGT
;
A
#
# COMPACT_ATOMS: atom_id res chain seq x y z
N MET A 1 -20.78 43.45 7.68
CA MET A 1 -19.59 42.64 7.99
C MET A 1 -20.05 41.22 8.31
N LYS A 2 -19.96 40.30 7.34
CA LYS A 2 -20.39 38.90 7.51
C LYS A 2 -19.15 38.02 7.49
N THR A 3 -18.83 37.48 8.65
CA THR A 3 -17.79 36.49 8.90
C THR A 3 -18.07 35.26 8.05
N VAL A 4 -17.18 34.99 7.10
CA VAL A 4 -17.19 33.76 6.30
C VAL A 4 -16.61 32.66 7.18
N TYR A 5 -17.46 31.75 7.64
CA TYR A 5 -17.02 30.52 8.28
C TYR A 5 -16.32 29.65 7.23
N ILE A 6 -15.02 29.50 7.38
CA ILE A 6 -14.23 28.50 6.66
C ILE A 6 -14.71 27.13 7.13
N LEU A 7 -15.17 26.34 6.16
CA LEU A 7 -15.56 24.95 6.30
C LEU A 7 -14.43 24.19 7.03
N PHE A 8 -14.67 23.83 8.28
CA PHE A 8 -13.90 22.81 8.98
C PHE A 8 -14.07 21.51 8.19
N PHE A 9 -12.96 20.98 7.67
CA PHE A 9 -12.88 19.54 7.44
C PHE A 9 -13.06 18.89 8.80
N THR A 10 -14.27 18.40 9.02
CA THR A 10 -14.75 17.89 10.28
C THR A 10 -13.88 16.74 10.74
N LEU A 11 -13.18 17.00 11.85
CA LEU A 11 -12.74 16.05 12.84
C LEU A 11 -13.87 15.04 13.12
N THR A 12 -13.92 13.94 12.36
CA THR A 12 -14.82 12.80 12.58
C THR A 12 -14.12 11.82 13.50
N ILE A 13 -13.71 12.32 14.67
CA ILE A 13 -13.19 11.55 15.79
C ILE A 13 -14.16 11.86 16.93
N LEU A 14 -14.71 10.81 17.58
CA LEU A 14 -15.85 10.80 18.52
C LEU A 14 -17.22 10.45 17.92
N LEU A 15 -17.28 9.31 17.24
CA LEU A 15 -18.40 8.37 17.41
C LEU A 15 -17.77 6.98 17.59
N PHE A 16 -17.73 6.49 18.84
CA PHE A 16 -17.56 5.07 19.15
C PHE A 16 -18.67 4.33 18.40
N SER A 17 -18.29 3.62 17.34
CA SER A 17 -19.20 2.87 16.49
C SER A 17 -18.43 1.65 16.00
N PHE A 18 -19.15 0.56 15.78
CA PHE A 18 -18.77 -0.79 15.32
C PHE A 18 -17.92 -0.85 14.01
N LYS A 19 -17.27 0.24 13.62
CA LYS A 19 -16.57 0.48 12.34
C LYS A 19 -15.51 -0.55 11.99
N GLY A 20 -14.76 -1.08 12.95
CA GLY A 20 -13.67 -2.03 12.67
C GLY A 20 -14.12 -3.38 12.11
N PHE A 21 -15.39 -3.76 12.30
CA PHE A 21 -15.94 -4.98 11.71
C PHE A 21 -16.76 -4.75 10.45
N GLU A 22 -17.54 -3.66 10.41
CA GLU A 22 -18.46 -3.38 9.30
C GLU A 22 -17.82 -2.61 8.14
N ASN A 23 -16.79 -1.80 8.39
CA ASN A 23 -16.11 -1.07 7.32
C ASN A 23 -15.09 -1.99 6.65
N GLU A 24 -15.53 -2.72 5.61
CA GLU A 24 -14.68 -3.53 4.73
C GLU A 24 -13.56 -2.73 4.03
N ASN A 25 -13.49 -1.40 4.23
CA ASN A 25 -12.38 -0.60 3.72
C ASN A 25 -11.29 -0.35 4.76
N ASP A 26 -11.49 -0.67 6.04
CA ASP A 26 -10.50 -0.46 7.08
C ASP A 26 -9.46 -1.60 7.06
N ASN A 27 -8.19 -1.22 6.88
CA ASN A 27 -7.10 -2.19 6.89
C ASN A 27 -6.72 -2.47 8.36
N PRO A 28 -6.96 -3.67 8.89
CA PRO A 28 -6.68 -3.98 10.30
C PRO A 28 -5.19 -3.95 10.64
N CYS A 29 -4.31 -3.92 9.63
CA CYS A 29 -2.87 -3.78 9.82
C CYS A 29 -2.41 -2.32 9.92
N MET A 30 -3.31 -1.32 9.83
CA MET A 30 -2.96 0.10 9.89
C MET A 30 -3.53 0.76 11.12
N TYR A 31 -2.67 1.45 11.86
CA TYR A 31 -3.06 2.30 12.99
C TYR A 31 -2.48 3.71 12.80
N HIS A 32 -3.33 4.71 12.58
CA HIS A 32 -2.92 6.09 12.26
C HIS A 32 -1.82 6.19 11.18
N HIS A 33 -1.96 5.46 10.08
CA HIS A 33 -0.97 5.39 8.98
C HIS A 33 0.33 4.62 9.29
N VAL A 34 0.44 3.95 10.44
CA VAL A 34 1.55 3.03 10.72
C VAL A 34 1.10 1.61 10.45
N ASN A 35 1.87 0.87 9.67
CA ASN A 35 1.64 -0.56 9.51
C ASN A 35 2.11 -1.27 10.79
N VAL A 36 1.19 -1.88 11.54
CA VAL A 36 1.48 -2.47 12.86
C VAL A 36 2.36 -3.71 12.78
N ILE A 37 2.48 -4.35 11.62
CA ILE A 37 3.33 -5.54 11.45
C ILE A 37 4.80 -5.12 11.30
N ASN A 38 5.08 -4.16 10.42
CA ASN A 38 6.46 -3.73 10.14
C ASN A 38 6.88 -2.44 10.87
N GLY A 39 5.94 -1.74 11.51
CA GLY A 39 6.13 -0.49 12.25
C GLY A 39 6.50 0.74 11.41
N GLN A 40 6.26 0.70 10.10
CA GLN A 40 6.66 1.76 9.17
C GLN A 40 5.50 2.71 8.90
N LEU A 41 5.81 4.00 8.79
CA LEU A 41 4.85 5.02 8.37
C LEU A 41 4.54 4.83 6.89
N SER A 42 3.26 4.68 6.55
CA SER A 42 2.75 4.55 5.19
C SER A 42 1.69 5.60 4.92
N LEU A 43 2.04 6.62 4.16
CA LEU A 43 1.11 7.69 3.77
C LEU A 43 0.68 7.50 2.32
N GLN A 44 -0.59 7.78 2.05
CA GLN A 44 -1.10 7.94 0.69
C GLN A 44 -1.77 9.30 0.61
N MET A 45 -1.22 10.17 -0.22
CA MET A 45 -1.70 11.54 -0.41
C MET A 45 -2.29 11.63 -1.82
N GLU A 46 -3.52 12.10 -1.90
CA GLU A 46 -4.16 12.45 -3.16
C GLU A 46 -4.02 13.95 -3.38
N ASP A 47 -3.16 14.33 -4.33
CA ASP A 47 -2.91 15.74 -4.62
C ASP A 47 -3.99 16.32 -5.56
N GLY A 48 -4.76 15.47 -6.23
CA GLY A 48 -5.91 15.88 -7.02
C GLY A 48 -6.61 14.72 -7.72
N ILE A 49 -7.80 14.98 -8.24
CA ILE A 49 -8.54 14.04 -9.09
C ILE A 49 -8.80 14.73 -10.42
N ILE A 50 -8.43 14.10 -11.53
CA ILE A 50 -8.67 14.61 -12.87
C ILE A 50 -10.03 14.14 -13.34
N GLN A 51 -10.84 15.07 -13.82
CA GLN A 51 -12.13 14.73 -14.39
C GLN A 51 -11.97 14.19 -15.82
N GLY A 52 -12.76 13.19 -16.17
CA GLY A 52 -12.74 12.50 -17.46
C GLY A 52 -13.77 11.37 -17.49
N GLY A 53 -13.73 10.51 -18.53
CA GLY A 53 -14.59 9.33 -18.62
C GLY A 53 -14.43 8.36 -17.44
N VAL A 54 -13.24 8.33 -16.83
CA VAL A 54 -12.96 7.74 -15.52
C VAL A 54 -12.13 8.74 -14.74
N GLN A 55 -12.43 8.93 -13.45
CA GLN A 55 -11.64 9.80 -12.58
C GLN A 55 -10.23 9.23 -12.39
N VAL A 56 -9.20 10.04 -12.65
CA VAL A 56 -7.81 9.63 -12.49
C VAL A 56 -7.22 10.37 -11.29
N PRO A 57 -6.98 9.69 -10.16
CA PRO A 57 -6.39 10.33 -8.99
C PRO A 57 -4.89 10.52 -9.19
N ILE A 58 -4.40 11.70 -8.85
CA ILE A 58 -2.98 12.05 -8.78
C ILE A 58 -2.55 11.74 -7.35
N ARG A 59 -1.78 10.66 -7.20
CA ARG A 59 -1.40 10.15 -5.90
C ARG A 59 0.10 10.08 -5.77
N ARG A 60 0.55 10.34 -4.55
CA ARG A 60 1.90 10.02 -4.09
C ARG A 60 1.80 9.23 -2.81
N THR A 61 2.76 8.35 -2.63
CA THR A 61 2.83 7.48 -1.47
C THR A 61 4.13 7.73 -0.76
N TYR A 62 4.13 7.58 0.56
CA TYR A 62 5.32 7.64 1.37
C TYR A 62 5.42 6.34 2.16
N SER A 63 6.61 5.74 2.19
CA SER A 63 6.94 4.69 3.15
C SER A 63 8.23 5.05 3.86
N SER A 64 8.21 5.06 5.20
CA SER A 64 9.45 5.23 5.96
C SER A 64 10.42 4.08 5.73
N TYR A 65 9.93 2.89 5.32
CA TYR A 65 10.77 1.78 4.90
C TYR A 65 11.58 2.12 3.65
N GLY A 66 10.95 2.78 2.67
CA GLY A 66 11.63 3.24 1.45
C GLY A 66 12.72 4.28 1.70
N ALA A 67 12.72 4.93 2.87
CA ALA A 67 13.79 5.83 3.30
C ALA A 67 14.94 5.09 4.03
N LEU A 68 14.74 3.83 4.44
CA LEU A 68 15.77 2.99 5.06
C LEU A 68 16.67 2.38 3.97
N GLU A 69 17.58 3.19 3.44
CA GLU A 69 18.63 2.70 2.56
C GLU A 69 19.59 1.78 3.33
N LYS A 70 19.85 0.57 2.83
CA LYS A 70 20.92 -0.28 3.32
C LYS A 70 22.23 -0.01 2.55
N THR A 71 23.36 -0.34 3.18
CA THR A 71 24.75 0.02 2.84
C THR A 71 25.27 -0.52 1.49
N ASP A 72 26.53 -0.20 1.13
CA ASP A 72 27.19 -0.50 -0.15
C ASP A 72 27.20 -1.98 -0.59
N ASP A 73 26.99 -2.91 0.35
CA ASP A 73 26.91 -4.35 0.09
C ASP A 73 25.47 -4.86 -0.14
N SER A 74 24.47 -4.00 0.02
CA SER A 74 23.05 -4.32 -0.14
C SER A 74 22.48 -3.77 -1.45
N SER A 75 21.58 -4.52 -2.06
CA SER A 75 20.94 -4.21 -3.34
C SER A 75 20.15 -2.89 -3.37
N ASP A 76 19.95 -2.20 -2.24
CA ASP A 76 19.16 -0.97 -2.16
C ASP A 76 19.91 0.26 -2.67
N LEU A 77 21.25 0.21 -2.68
CA LEU A 77 22.06 1.23 -3.34
C LEU A 77 21.87 1.26 -4.85
N TYR A 78 21.30 0.21 -5.46
CA TYR A 78 20.91 0.21 -6.87
C TYR A 78 19.73 1.16 -7.14
N LEU A 79 18.90 1.46 -6.13
CA LEU A 79 17.83 2.45 -6.23
C LEU A 79 18.39 3.89 -6.30
N LYS A 80 19.64 4.14 -5.86
CA LYS A 80 20.31 5.44 -6.10
C LYS A 80 20.54 5.73 -7.58
N ARG A 81 20.51 4.70 -8.45
CA ARG A 81 20.59 4.86 -9.92
C ARG A 81 19.24 5.19 -10.56
N LEU A 82 18.13 5.18 -9.81
CA LEU A 82 16.81 5.64 -10.25
C LEU A 82 16.68 7.16 -10.40
N LYS A 83 17.79 7.90 -10.62
CA LYS A 83 17.78 9.34 -10.91
C LYS A 83 16.92 9.73 -12.13
N HIS A 84 16.46 8.74 -12.90
CA HIS A 84 15.70 8.90 -14.14
C HIS A 84 14.20 8.66 -13.97
N GLY A 85 13.78 7.96 -12.90
CA GLY A 85 12.37 7.81 -12.54
C GLY A 85 11.96 8.91 -11.57
N PHE A 86 10.72 9.37 -11.66
CA PHE A 86 10.14 10.24 -10.63
C PHE A 86 9.95 9.42 -9.34
N HIS A 87 11.01 9.41 -8.52
CA HIS A 87 11.06 9.17 -7.07
C HIS A 87 11.14 7.76 -6.49
N ILE A 88 12.23 7.55 -5.73
CA ILE A 88 12.31 6.70 -4.51
C ILE A 88 13.09 7.44 -3.38
N GLN A 89 13.53 8.69 -3.58
CA GLN A 89 14.41 9.33 -2.60
C GLN A 89 13.65 9.87 -1.39
N GLY A 90 14.09 9.48 -0.20
CA GLY A 90 13.49 9.89 1.06
C GLY A 90 12.10 9.29 1.33
N GLY A 91 11.76 8.17 0.70
CA GLY A 91 10.54 7.39 0.97
C GLY A 91 9.29 7.82 0.19
N TRP A 92 9.28 8.97 -0.49
CA TRP A 92 8.17 9.38 -1.36
C TRP A 92 8.27 8.73 -2.74
N ASN A 93 7.13 8.33 -3.30
CA ASN A 93 7.00 7.76 -4.65
C ASN A 93 5.83 8.42 -5.40
N PHE A 94 6.04 8.67 -6.70
CA PHE A 94 5.03 9.20 -7.62
C PHE A 94 4.71 8.14 -8.66
N PHE A 95 3.43 7.75 -8.74
CA PHE A 95 3.01 6.62 -9.59
C PHE A 95 3.95 5.41 -9.45
N PRO A 96 4.14 4.88 -8.22
CA PRO A 96 5.12 3.84 -7.91
C PRO A 96 5.11 2.65 -8.89
N GLN A 97 3.95 2.27 -9.41
CA GLN A 97 3.77 1.19 -10.37
C GLN A 97 4.43 1.38 -11.74
N THR A 98 4.92 2.59 -12.03
CA THR A 98 5.55 2.92 -13.33
C THR A 98 6.92 2.31 -13.53
N HIS A 99 7.49 1.68 -12.50
CA HIS A 99 8.83 1.11 -12.55
C HIS A 99 8.80 -0.38 -12.20
N LEU A 100 9.51 -1.16 -13.00
CA LEU A 100 9.79 -2.56 -12.75
C LEU A 100 11.31 -2.73 -12.68
N LEU A 101 11.77 -3.35 -11.59
CA LEU A 101 13.17 -3.65 -11.37
C LEU A 101 13.41 -5.13 -11.62
N ILE A 102 14.34 -5.47 -12.51
CA ILE A 102 14.71 -6.88 -12.77
C ILE A 102 16.17 -7.07 -12.44
N ARG A 103 16.47 -8.00 -11.53
CA ARG A 103 17.81 -8.51 -11.28
C ARG A 103 17.98 -9.82 -12.06
N PRO A 104 18.64 -9.79 -13.23
CA PRO A 104 18.84 -10.99 -14.01
C PRO A 104 19.79 -11.94 -13.29
N GLY A 105 19.51 -13.23 -13.40
CA GLY A 105 20.39 -14.31 -12.97
C GLY A 105 21.22 -14.89 -14.12
N ARG A 106 22.28 -15.65 -13.82
CA ARG A 106 22.98 -16.44 -14.85
C ARG A 106 22.07 -17.48 -15.52
N ARG A 107 21.07 -17.93 -14.77
CA ARG A 107 20.01 -18.87 -15.16
C ARG A 107 18.66 -18.26 -14.80
N ALA A 108 17.61 -18.63 -15.53
CA ALA A 108 16.25 -18.10 -15.33
C ALA A 108 15.75 -18.28 -13.88
N GLU A 109 16.10 -19.41 -13.25
CA GLU A 109 15.80 -19.73 -11.84
C GLU A 109 16.31 -18.69 -10.82
N ASN A 110 17.32 -17.89 -11.20
CA ASN A 110 17.92 -16.87 -10.35
C ASN A 110 17.41 -15.46 -10.65
N TYR A 111 16.36 -15.32 -11.46
CA TYR A 111 15.77 -14.02 -11.76
C TYR A 111 14.95 -13.56 -10.56
N LEU A 112 15.16 -12.31 -10.17
CA LEU A 112 14.32 -11.61 -9.22
C LEU A 112 13.74 -10.38 -9.89
N ALA A 113 12.49 -10.07 -9.61
CA ALA A 113 11.92 -8.80 -10.01
C ALA A 113 11.17 -8.14 -8.85
N TYR A 114 11.06 -6.82 -8.89
CA TYR A 114 10.39 -6.02 -7.88
C TYR A 114 9.50 -5.01 -8.59
N VAL A 115 8.23 -4.98 -8.22
CA VAL A 115 7.27 -3.98 -8.69
C VAL A 115 6.59 -3.36 -7.48
N ALA A 116 6.40 -2.04 -7.50
CA ALA A 116 5.52 -1.40 -6.54
C ALA A 116 4.10 -1.35 -7.12
N ASP A 117 3.08 -1.54 -6.29
CA ASP A 117 1.71 -1.26 -6.71
C ASP A 117 1.39 0.24 -6.61
N ALA A 118 0.16 0.65 -6.96
CA ALA A 118 -0.26 2.04 -6.86
C ALA A 118 -0.31 2.58 -5.42
N SER A 119 -0.28 1.72 -4.40
CA SER A 119 -0.15 2.10 -2.98
C SER A 119 1.32 2.32 -2.56
N GLY A 120 2.28 1.97 -3.42
CA GLY A 120 3.71 2.00 -3.12
C GLY A 120 4.20 0.73 -2.41
N SER A 121 3.34 -0.27 -2.23
CA SER A 121 3.73 -1.56 -1.66
C SER A 121 4.55 -2.33 -2.68
N ILE A 122 5.77 -2.73 -2.31
CA ILE A 122 6.68 -3.47 -3.19
C ILE A 122 6.38 -4.96 -3.08
N THR A 123 6.24 -5.62 -4.22
CA THR A 123 6.10 -7.07 -4.32
C THR A 123 7.34 -7.65 -5.01
N LYS A 124 7.94 -8.67 -4.39
CA LYS A 124 9.03 -9.46 -5.00
C LYS A 124 8.47 -10.65 -5.81
N PHE A 125 9.01 -10.80 -7.02
CA PHE A 125 8.74 -11.92 -7.92
C PHE A 125 9.97 -12.80 -8.06
N GLU A 126 9.75 -14.10 -8.10
CA GLU A 126 10.76 -15.12 -8.31
C GLU A 126 10.36 -16.07 -9.44
N TYR A 127 11.34 -16.76 -10.01
CA TYR A 127 11.12 -17.72 -11.09
C TYR A 127 10.08 -18.80 -10.73
N SER A 128 9.21 -19.07 -11.68
CA SER A 128 8.19 -20.12 -11.63
C SER A 128 8.46 -21.16 -12.71
N HIS A 129 8.38 -22.46 -12.36
CA HIS A 129 8.53 -23.57 -13.31
C HIS A 129 7.33 -23.75 -14.25
N LYS A 130 6.35 -22.83 -14.25
CA LYS A 130 5.19 -22.91 -15.15
C LYS A 130 5.67 -22.92 -16.60
N ASP A 131 5.15 -23.87 -17.38
CA ASP A 131 5.59 -24.21 -18.72
C ASP A 131 5.67 -22.96 -19.61
N THR A 132 6.85 -22.70 -20.16
CA THR A 132 7.09 -21.52 -20.97
C THR A 132 7.13 -21.92 -22.43
N SER A 133 6.23 -21.36 -23.22
CA SER A 133 6.45 -21.27 -24.66
C SER A 133 7.85 -20.70 -24.89
N ASP A 134 8.57 -21.31 -25.81
CA ASP A 134 9.96 -21.06 -26.17
C ASP A 134 10.36 -19.56 -26.03
N LYS A 135 11.02 -19.19 -24.91
CA LYS A 135 11.67 -17.89 -24.57
C LYS A 135 10.94 -16.84 -23.69
N THR A 136 9.80 -17.14 -23.08
CA THR A 136 9.24 -16.25 -22.03
C THR A 136 9.66 -16.75 -20.65
N ILE A 137 10.11 -15.88 -19.74
CA ILE A 137 10.34 -16.24 -18.33
C ILE A 137 9.10 -15.84 -17.53
N VAL A 138 8.53 -16.76 -16.76
CA VAL A 138 7.39 -16.47 -15.88
C VAL A 138 7.90 -16.37 -14.45
N LEU A 139 7.62 -15.23 -13.82
CA LEU A 139 7.89 -14.98 -12.40
C LEU A 139 6.55 -14.87 -11.66
N THR A 140 6.50 -15.41 -10.45
CA THR A 140 5.34 -15.35 -9.54
C THR A 140 5.73 -14.64 -8.26
N SER A 141 4.79 -13.93 -7.64
CA SER A 141 4.99 -13.45 -6.27
C SER A 141 5.20 -14.64 -5.34
N LYS A 142 6.27 -14.62 -4.56
CA LYS A 142 6.48 -15.57 -3.45
C LYS A 142 6.33 -14.92 -2.09
N GLU A 143 6.32 -13.60 -2.04
CA GLU A 143 6.10 -12.91 -0.79
C GLU A 143 4.63 -13.04 -0.42
N LYS A 144 4.41 -13.53 0.81
CA LYS A 144 3.18 -13.29 1.55
C LYS A 144 3.13 -11.77 1.76
N ASN A 145 2.62 -11.04 0.77
CA ASN A 145 2.59 -9.59 0.86
C ASN A 145 1.88 -9.21 2.17
N ILE A 146 2.44 -8.24 2.88
CA ILE A 146 1.75 -7.51 3.95
C ILE A 146 0.73 -6.58 3.27
N THR A 147 -0.10 -7.14 2.38
CA THR A 147 -1.12 -6.36 1.71
C THR A 147 -2.17 -6.00 2.74
N SER A 148 -2.58 -4.75 2.69
CA SER A 148 -3.72 -4.23 3.41
C SER A 148 -4.96 -5.06 3.12
N TYR A 149 -5.29 -6.03 3.98
CA TYR A 149 -6.41 -6.96 3.80
C TYR A 149 -7.77 -6.32 4.09
N SER A 150 -7.89 -4.98 3.97
CA SER A 150 -9.18 -4.30 4.15
C SER A 150 -10.23 -4.94 3.25
N LYS A 151 -9.93 -5.05 1.95
CA LYS A 151 -10.83 -5.65 0.98
C LYS A 151 -10.36 -7.05 0.57
N ILE A 152 -10.87 -8.06 1.27
CA ILE A 152 -10.68 -9.47 0.90
C ILE A 152 -11.32 -9.67 -0.48
N SER A 153 -10.51 -9.94 -1.49
CA SER A 153 -10.98 -10.19 -2.86
C SER A 153 -9.88 -10.88 -3.65
N GLY A 154 -10.27 -11.76 -4.57
CA GLY A 154 -9.33 -12.36 -5.51
C GLY A 154 -8.64 -11.32 -6.36
N LYS A 155 -9.30 -10.19 -6.62
CA LYS A 155 -8.73 -9.00 -7.29
C LYS A 155 -7.51 -8.41 -6.59
N ASN A 156 -7.38 -8.63 -5.29
CA ASN A 156 -6.27 -8.13 -4.47
C ASN A 156 -5.27 -9.24 -4.10
N ASN A 157 -5.45 -10.47 -4.61
CA ASN A 157 -4.61 -11.60 -4.26
C ASN A 157 -3.33 -11.62 -5.10
N TRP A 158 -2.30 -10.91 -4.62
CA TRP A 158 -1.00 -10.78 -5.30
C TRP A 158 -0.28 -12.10 -5.58
N ASN A 159 -0.63 -13.20 -4.91
CA ASN A 159 -0.07 -14.52 -5.22
C ASN A 159 -0.54 -15.05 -6.59
N LYS A 160 -1.58 -14.44 -7.16
CA LYS A 160 -2.06 -14.73 -8.51
C LYS A 160 -1.45 -13.79 -9.56
N THR A 161 -0.65 -12.82 -9.15
CA THR A 161 0.05 -11.93 -10.07
C THR A 161 1.12 -12.71 -10.83
N LEU A 162 1.13 -12.57 -12.16
CA LEU A 162 2.08 -13.21 -13.05
C LEU A 162 2.88 -12.16 -13.79
N LEU A 163 4.21 -12.26 -13.73
CA LEU A 163 5.11 -11.41 -14.50
C LEU A 163 5.76 -12.24 -15.60
N CYS A 164 5.43 -11.94 -16.84
CA CYS A 164 5.97 -12.58 -18.04
C CYS A 164 7.05 -11.69 -18.65
N LEU A 165 8.28 -12.18 -18.77
CA LEU A 165 9.42 -11.45 -19.31
C LEU A 165 9.86 -12.05 -20.66
N ASN A 166 9.90 -11.23 -21.70
CA ASN A 166 10.49 -11.58 -22.98
C ASN A 166 11.90 -11.00 -23.09
N GLU A 167 12.91 -11.85 -22.90
CA GLU A 167 14.31 -11.41 -22.89
C GLU A 167 14.79 -10.86 -24.24
N LYS A 168 14.22 -11.34 -25.35
CA LYS A 168 14.66 -10.95 -26.69
C LYS A 168 14.24 -9.53 -27.03
N THR A 169 13.00 -9.18 -26.71
CA THR A 169 12.44 -7.86 -27.00
C THR A 169 12.71 -6.86 -25.87
N GLY A 170 12.97 -7.35 -24.65
CA GLY A 170 13.06 -6.50 -23.47
C GLY A 170 11.68 -6.00 -23.03
N ASN A 171 10.63 -6.80 -23.24
CA ASN A 171 9.26 -6.46 -22.84
C ASN A 171 8.90 -7.30 -21.62
N ALA A 172 8.15 -6.72 -20.69
CA ALA A 172 7.57 -7.45 -19.58
C ALA A 172 6.06 -7.16 -19.48
N GLU A 173 5.28 -8.18 -19.16
CA GLU A 173 3.83 -8.10 -18.96
C GLU A 173 3.51 -8.58 -17.56
N LEU A 174 2.92 -7.71 -16.74
CA LEU A 174 2.43 -8.02 -15.42
C LEU A 174 0.91 -8.17 -15.47
N LYS A 175 0.42 -9.37 -15.18
CA LYS A 175 -1.00 -9.70 -15.10
C LYS A 175 -1.45 -9.59 -13.65
N LEU A 176 -2.28 -8.60 -13.36
CA LEU A 176 -2.81 -8.38 -12.03
C LEU A 176 -4.07 -9.24 -11.78
N PRO A 177 -4.39 -9.55 -10.51
CA PRO A 177 -5.51 -10.42 -10.18
C PRO A 177 -6.88 -9.80 -10.48
N ASP A 178 -6.95 -8.47 -10.55
CA ASP A 178 -8.16 -7.72 -10.91
C ASP A 178 -8.50 -7.76 -12.41
N GLY A 179 -7.66 -8.43 -13.22
CA GLY A 179 -7.78 -8.51 -14.67
C GLY A 179 -6.97 -7.43 -15.41
N SER A 180 -6.33 -6.51 -14.70
CA SER A 180 -5.49 -5.48 -15.31
C SER A 180 -4.21 -6.07 -15.89
N LEU A 181 -3.73 -5.49 -16.99
CA LEU A 181 -2.46 -5.87 -17.65
C LEU A 181 -1.54 -4.67 -17.71
N LEU A 182 -0.32 -4.80 -17.20
CA LEU A 182 0.69 -3.75 -17.22
C LEU A 182 1.85 -4.16 -18.12
N PHE A 183 2.15 -3.34 -19.13
CA PHE A 183 3.17 -3.60 -20.13
C PHE A 183 4.37 -2.68 -19.91
N TYR A 184 5.52 -3.27 -19.59
CA TYR A 184 6.76 -2.58 -19.37
C TYR A 184 7.75 -2.78 -20.51
N GLN A 185 8.56 -1.76 -20.76
CA GLN A 185 9.66 -1.78 -21.72
C GLN A 185 10.99 -1.52 -21.01
N GLY A 186 11.96 -2.40 -21.21
CA GLY A 186 13.32 -2.26 -20.72
C GLY A 186 14.34 -2.32 -21.85
N ARG A 187 15.61 -2.08 -21.52
CA ARG A 187 16.73 -2.27 -22.45
C ARG A 187 17.04 -3.76 -22.62
N ASN A 188 17.47 -4.17 -23.81
CA ASN A 188 17.76 -5.56 -24.13
C ASN A 188 18.85 -6.17 -23.22
N PHE A 189 18.57 -7.31 -22.59
CA PHE A 189 19.48 -7.97 -21.63
C PHE A 189 20.78 -8.48 -22.23
N LYS A 190 20.81 -8.76 -23.54
CA LYS A 190 21.93 -9.47 -24.17
C LYS A 190 23.25 -8.70 -24.16
N ALA A 191 23.22 -7.37 -24.03
CA ALA A 191 24.43 -6.54 -24.11
C ALA A 191 25.31 -6.55 -22.85
N ARG A 192 24.93 -7.26 -21.76
CA ARG A 192 25.53 -7.06 -20.42
C ARG A 192 26.00 -8.32 -19.69
N LYS A 193 25.96 -9.51 -20.32
CA LYS A 193 26.41 -10.75 -19.67
C LYS A 193 27.91 -10.78 -19.37
N ASP A 194 28.71 -9.96 -20.04
CA ASP A 194 30.17 -10.01 -19.99
C ASP A 194 30.82 -9.21 -18.84
N GLU A 195 30.07 -8.36 -18.12
CA GLU A 195 30.66 -7.40 -17.17
C GLU A 195 30.72 -7.86 -15.70
N GLY A 196 30.46 -9.13 -15.39
CA GLY A 196 30.71 -9.71 -14.05
C GLY A 196 29.91 -9.12 -12.86
N SER A 197 29.23 -8.00 -13.04
CA SER A 197 28.34 -7.39 -12.06
C SER A 197 26.89 -7.76 -12.38
N ALA A 198 26.12 -8.12 -11.36
CA ALA A 198 24.68 -8.34 -11.47
C ALA A 198 23.99 -7.02 -11.80
N LEU A 199 24.03 -6.61 -13.07
CA LEU A 199 23.45 -5.36 -13.52
C LEU A 199 21.93 -5.49 -13.50
N THR A 200 21.33 -4.90 -12.47
CA THR A 200 19.90 -4.69 -12.41
C THR A 200 19.45 -3.88 -13.63
N THR A 201 18.40 -4.36 -14.29
CA THR A 201 17.81 -3.75 -15.49
C THR A 201 16.50 -3.07 -15.11
N PHE A 202 16.30 -1.86 -15.64
CA PHE A 202 15.14 -1.04 -15.37
C PHE A 202 14.16 -1.12 -16.53
N TYR A 203 12.89 -1.21 -16.17
CA TYR A 203 11.76 -1.32 -17.06
C TYR A 203 10.78 -0.20 -16.71
N THR A 204 10.33 0.55 -17.72
CA THR A 204 9.32 1.60 -17.57
C THR A 204 7.97 1.09 -18.04
N LEU A 205 6.92 1.36 -17.26
CA LEU A 205 5.55 1.02 -17.62
C LEU A 205 5.14 1.86 -18.83
N THR A 206 4.76 1.27 -19.94
CA THR A 206 4.37 1.99 -21.17
C THR A 206 2.86 2.05 -21.35
N THR A 207 2.16 1.00 -20.93
CA THR A 207 0.71 0.87 -21.08
C THR A 207 0.15 0.03 -19.94
N GLU A 208 -1.00 0.45 -19.40
CA GLU A 208 -1.85 -0.34 -18.54
C GLU A 208 -3.21 -0.55 -19.22
N ILE A 209 -3.71 -1.78 -19.23
CA ILE A 209 -5.07 -2.12 -19.64
C ILE A 209 -5.86 -2.39 -18.37
N LYS A 210 -6.87 -1.58 -18.09
CA LYS A 210 -7.75 -1.70 -16.94
C LYS A 210 -8.76 -2.84 -17.13
N PRO A 211 -9.47 -3.29 -16.08
CA PRO A 211 -10.41 -4.40 -16.19
C PRO A 211 -11.58 -4.13 -17.14
N ASN A 212 -11.92 -2.85 -17.37
CA ASN A 212 -12.91 -2.40 -18.35
C ASN A 212 -12.35 -2.23 -19.78
N GLY A 213 -11.09 -2.58 -20.01
CA GLY A 213 -10.41 -2.42 -21.30
C GLY A 213 -9.90 -1.01 -21.59
N HIS A 214 -10.14 -0.02 -20.71
CA HIS A 214 -9.53 1.30 -20.86
C HIS A 214 -8.02 1.24 -20.75
N LEU A 215 -7.35 2.14 -21.46
CA LEU A 215 -5.89 2.17 -21.56
C LEU A 215 -5.34 3.36 -20.79
N VAL A 216 -4.28 3.15 -20.01
CA VAL A 216 -3.44 4.22 -19.48
C VAL A 216 -2.09 4.15 -20.18
N SER A 217 -1.77 5.15 -20.98
CA SER A 217 -0.50 5.25 -21.70
C SER A 217 0.47 6.17 -20.95
N TYR A 218 1.72 5.73 -20.84
CA TYR A 218 2.79 6.42 -20.15
C TYR A 218 3.88 6.78 -21.17
N ILE A 219 4.12 8.07 -21.34
CA ILE A 219 5.05 8.61 -22.33
C ILE A 219 6.28 9.15 -21.61
N TYR A 220 7.46 8.73 -22.07
CA TYR A 220 8.75 9.09 -21.49
C TYR A 220 9.59 9.86 -22.49
N ASP A 221 10.51 10.68 -21.98
CA ASP A 221 11.52 11.34 -22.78
C ASP A 221 12.74 10.46 -23.06
N SER A 222 13.71 10.99 -23.80
CA SER A 222 14.95 10.28 -24.15
C SER A 222 15.88 9.98 -22.96
N LYS A 223 15.55 10.49 -21.76
CA LYS A 223 16.26 10.23 -20.51
C LYS A 223 15.45 9.32 -19.58
N ASP A 224 14.46 8.62 -20.11
CA ASP A 224 13.58 7.69 -19.41
C ASP A 224 12.75 8.38 -18.30
N ARG A 225 12.48 9.69 -18.41
CA ARG A 225 11.65 10.47 -17.47
C ARG A 225 10.22 10.57 -17.99
N ILE A 226 9.22 10.39 -17.12
CA ILE A 226 7.81 10.54 -17.53
C ILE A 226 7.51 11.98 -17.97
N GLN A 227 6.88 12.13 -19.13
CA GLN A 227 6.43 13.41 -19.67
C GLN A 227 4.92 13.53 -19.64
N GLU A 228 4.20 12.43 -19.89
CA GLU A 228 2.76 12.46 -20.00
C GLU A 228 2.13 11.12 -19.61
N ILE A 229 1.00 11.17 -18.91
CA ILE A 229 0.11 10.03 -18.66
C ILE A 229 -1.21 10.35 -19.36
N LYS A 230 -1.72 9.43 -20.19
CA LYS A 230 -3.00 9.56 -20.89
C LYS A 230 -3.95 8.45 -20.51
N HIS A 231 -5.19 8.81 -20.17
CA HIS A 231 -6.28 7.85 -20.04
C HIS A 231 -7.08 7.83 -21.35
N LEU A 232 -7.14 6.68 -22.00
CA LEU A 232 -7.67 6.49 -23.34
C LEU A 232 -8.81 5.45 -23.35
N ASN A 233 -9.66 5.53 -24.36
CA ASN A 233 -10.63 4.47 -24.66
C ASN A 233 -9.93 3.17 -25.10
N PRO A 234 -10.65 2.02 -25.17
CA PRO A 234 -10.01 0.73 -25.45
C PRO A 234 -9.32 0.66 -26.82
N GLN A 235 -9.78 1.45 -27.80
CA GLN A 235 -9.19 1.52 -29.13
C GLN A 235 -8.03 2.54 -29.25
N ALA A 236 -7.63 3.19 -28.15
CA ALA A 236 -6.61 4.24 -28.09
C ALA A 236 -6.87 5.45 -29.02
N LYS A 237 -8.12 5.68 -29.44
CA LYS A 237 -8.51 6.76 -30.38
C LYS A 237 -8.98 8.04 -29.69
N LYS A 238 -9.51 7.94 -28.47
CA LYS A 238 -10.03 9.07 -27.69
C LYS A 238 -9.28 9.17 -26.38
N CYS A 239 -8.79 10.37 -26.06
CA CYS A 239 -8.18 10.69 -24.78
C CYS A 239 -9.20 11.35 -23.87
N PHE A 240 -9.46 10.76 -22.71
CA PHE A 240 -10.44 11.24 -21.73
C PHE A 240 -9.83 12.17 -20.69
N ALA A 241 -8.59 11.89 -20.29
CA ALA A 241 -7.85 12.67 -19.31
C ALA A 241 -6.35 12.58 -19.59
N HIS A 242 -5.59 13.60 -19.22
CA HIS A 242 -4.13 13.54 -19.27
C HIS A 242 -3.48 14.28 -18.11
N ILE A 243 -2.24 13.86 -17.78
CA ILE A 243 -1.31 14.53 -16.87
C ILE A 243 -0.06 14.81 -17.68
N LYS A 244 0.37 16.06 -17.75
CA LYS A 244 1.65 16.47 -18.36
C LYS A 244 2.60 16.94 -17.28
N PHE A 245 3.82 16.43 -17.32
CA PHE A 245 4.89 16.74 -16.39
C PHE A 245 5.82 17.76 -17.04
N HIS A 246 6.01 18.89 -16.36
CA HIS A 246 6.85 19.99 -16.80
C HIS A 246 8.00 20.15 -15.81
N LEU A 247 9.22 19.91 -16.29
CA LEU A 247 10.41 19.94 -15.46
C LEU A 247 10.98 21.36 -15.43
N ASP A 248 10.71 22.08 -14.35
CA ASP A 248 11.15 23.47 -14.17
C ASP A 248 12.65 23.55 -13.84
N ASN A 249 13.15 22.60 -13.04
CA ASN A 249 14.57 22.44 -12.75
C ASN A 249 14.99 20.97 -12.92
N PRO A 250 15.75 20.63 -13.99
CA PRO A 250 16.19 19.27 -14.25
C PRO A 250 17.40 18.83 -13.41
N VAL A 251 18.00 19.74 -12.64
CA VAL A 251 19.18 19.48 -11.82
C VAL A 251 18.79 19.58 -10.35
N SER A 252 19.32 18.66 -9.53
CA SER A 252 19.14 18.67 -8.07
C SER A 252 19.49 20.06 -7.47
N PRO A 253 18.61 20.68 -6.65
CA PRO A 253 17.31 20.20 -6.25
C PRO A 253 16.29 20.20 -7.39
N TYR A 254 15.66 19.05 -7.63
CA TYR A 254 14.64 18.94 -8.68
C TYR A 254 13.49 19.92 -8.42
N LYS A 255 12.84 20.33 -9.50
CA LYS A 255 11.57 21.06 -9.43
C LYS A 255 10.76 20.70 -10.67
N PHE A 256 9.51 20.35 -10.47
CA PHE A 256 8.59 20.13 -11.56
C PHE A 256 7.18 20.51 -11.14
N HIS A 257 6.34 20.75 -12.12
CA HIS A 257 4.91 20.83 -11.91
C HIS A 257 4.19 19.92 -12.90
N ILE A 258 2.95 19.60 -12.56
CA ILE A 258 2.06 18.88 -13.47
C ILE A 258 0.92 19.78 -13.89
N THR A 259 0.44 19.57 -15.12
CA THR A 259 -0.80 20.15 -15.64
C THR A 259 -1.71 19.02 -16.08
N THR A 260 -3.00 19.22 -15.96
CA THR A 260 -4.02 18.20 -16.19
C THR A 260 -4.97 18.67 -17.28
N SER A 261 -5.74 17.74 -17.86
CA SER A 261 -6.75 18.05 -18.87
C SER A 261 -7.89 18.95 -18.39
N ASP A 262 -8.07 19.13 -17.08
CA ASP A 262 -9.03 20.03 -16.45
C ASP A 262 -8.37 21.28 -15.82
N ASP A 263 -7.22 21.68 -16.35
CA ASP A 263 -6.48 22.91 -16.02
C ASP A 263 -6.05 23.04 -14.54
N LYS A 264 -5.99 21.93 -13.81
CA LYS A 264 -5.34 21.88 -12.50
C LYS A 264 -3.83 21.85 -12.65
N THR A 265 -3.16 22.56 -11.75
CA THR A 265 -1.70 22.64 -11.66
C THR A 265 -1.26 22.31 -10.25
N ILE A 266 -0.23 21.47 -10.14
CA ILE A 266 0.37 21.08 -8.86
C ILE A 266 1.88 21.16 -9.02
N GLU A 267 2.54 21.92 -8.16
CA GLU A 267 3.99 22.14 -8.16
C GLU A 267 4.65 21.31 -7.05
N TYR A 268 5.76 20.67 -7.38
CA TYR A 268 6.55 19.81 -6.52
C TYR A 268 7.97 20.37 -6.40
N ASN A 269 8.34 20.78 -5.19
CA ASN A 269 9.64 21.35 -4.88
C ASN A 269 10.47 20.37 -4.04
N PHE A 270 11.75 20.27 -4.37
CA PHE A 270 12.71 19.41 -3.68
C PHE A 270 13.77 20.23 -2.98
N LYS A 271 14.38 19.62 -1.97
CA LYS A 271 15.59 20.12 -1.33
C LYS A 271 16.66 19.04 -1.32
N VAL A 272 17.92 19.47 -1.31
CA VAL A 272 19.05 18.54 -1.23
C VAL A 272 19.50 18.39 0.21
N GLU A 273 19.58 17.14 0.69
CA GLU A 273 20.19 16.82 1.96
C GLU A 273 21.11 15.61 1.80
N SER A 274 22.38 15.71 2.21
CA SER A 274 23.37 14.63 2.06
C SER A 274 23.44 14.05 0.63
N TYR A 275 23.44 14.91 -0.39
CA TYR A 275 23.48 14.57 -1.82
C TYR A 275 22.22 13.87 -2.38
N ARG A 276 21.08 13.99 -1.71
CA ARG A 276 19.81 13.39 -2.13
C ARG A 276 18.70 14.42 -2.16
N ASP A 277 17.76 14.24 -3.07
CA ASP A 277 16.58 15.07 -3.22
C ASP A 277 15.45 14.54 -2.34
N TYR A 278 14.92 15.41 -1.49
CA TYR A 278 13.78 15.13 -0.64
C TYR A 278 12.63 16.05 -1.02
N LEU A 279 11.41 15.52 -1.07
CA LEU A 279 10.22 16.32 -1.35
C LEU A 279 10.05 17.35 -0.24
N GLU A 280 10.28 18.63 -0.55
CA GLU A 280 10.18 19.71 0.43
C GLU A 280 8.75 20.21 0.53
N SER A 281 8.09 20.44 -0.60
CA SER A 281 6.73 20.95 -0.61
C SER A 281 5.92 20.59 -1.86
N VAL A 282 4.61 20.57 -1.69
CA VAL A 282 3.60 20.44 -2.74
C VAL A 282 2.69 21.65 -2.68
N ILE A 283 2.54 22.35 -3.80
CA ILE A 283 1.76 23.59 -3.91
C ILE A 283 0.67 23.39 -4.95
N HIS A 284 -0.59 23.53 -4.53
CA HIS A 284 -1.73 23.47 -5.44
C HIS A 284 -2.01 24.85 -6.03
N LYS A 285 -2.65 24.91 -7.20
CA LYS A 285 -3.13 26.15 -7.82
C LYS A 285 -4.02 27.02 -6.91
N SER A 286 -4.69 26.41 -5.92
CA SER A 286 -5.48 27.10 -4.89
C SER A 286 -4.64 27.92 -3.91
N GLY A 287 -3.30 27.77 -3.93
CA GLY A 287 -2.38 28.35 -2.95
C GLY A 287 -2.13 27.47 -1.73
N GLN A 288 -2.87 26.37 -1.58
CA GLN A 288 -2.65 25.39 -0.51
C GLN A 288 -1.25 24.78 -0.66
N LYS A 289 -0.49 24.76 0.44
CA LYS A 289 0.89 24.31 0.49
C LYS A 289 1.08 23.25 1.56
N GLN A 290 1.55 22.08 1.15
CA GLN A 290 2.01 21.03 2.05
C GLN A 290 3.53 21.09 2.14
N THR A 291 4.10 21.01 3.35
CA THR A 291 5.57 20.95 3.53
C THR A 291 6.00 19.80 4.41
N TYR A 292 7.21 19.30 4.14
CA TYR A 292 7.79 18.15 4.82
C TYR A 292 9.16 18.49 5.41
N ASP A 293 9.30 18.26 6.70
CA ASP A 293 10.61 18.22 7.33
C ASP A 293 11.07 16.78 7.45
N TYR A 294 12.39 16.62 7.37
CA TYR A 294 13.05 15.34 7.48
C TYR A 294 13.94 15.36 8.72
N GLY A 295 13.91 14.27 9.48
CA GLY A 295 14.81 14.03 10.58
C GLY A 295 16.12 13.48 10.03
N LYS A 296 17.24 14.06 10.47
CA LYS A 296 18.54 13.44 10.22
C LYS A 296 18.60 12.15 11.02
N GLU A 297 18.74 11.06 10.30
CA GLU A 297 18.80 9.72 10.87
C GLU A 297 20.25 9.26 11.08
N ARG A 298 20.40 8.02 11.54
CA ARG A 298 21.70 7.38 11.72
C ARG A 298 22.47 7.20 10.41
N LYS A 299 23.80 7.10 10.49
CA LYS A 299 24.69 6.90 9.35
C LYS A 299 24.30 5.65 8.56
N GLY A 300 24.09 5.81 7.26
CA GLY A 300 23.77 4.73 6.33
C GLY A 300 22.34 4.78 5.83
N ILE A 301 21.40 5.33 6.60
CA ILE A 301 20.00 5.46 6.19
C ILE A 301 19.69 6.87 5.66
N GLY A 302 18.63 7.00 4.86
CA GLY A 302 18.13 8.29 4.40
C GLY A 302 17.40 9.06 5.50
N ALA A 303 17.18 10.36 5.26
CA ALA A 303 16.35 11.16 6.13
C ALA A 303 14.88 10.75 5.98
N ARG A 304 14.14 10.74 7.10
CA ARG A 304 12.72 10.33 7.13
C ARG A 304 11.83 11.51 7.44
N VAL A 305 10.62 11.55 6.88
CA VAL A 305 9.62 12.56 7.22
C VAL A 305 9.37 12.51 8.72
N ASN A 306 9.63 13.62 9.40
CA ASN A 306 9.42 13.77 10.84
C ASN A 306 8.41 14.89 11.17
N LYS A 307 8.09 15.77 10.21
CA LYS A 307 7.00 16.75 10.35
C LYS A 307 6.29 16.95 9.03
N ILE A 308 4.98 17.14 9.12
CA ILE A 308 4.10 17.49 8.00
C ILE A 308 3.39 18.79 8.37
N ARG A 309 3.41 19.79 7.48
CA ARG A 309 2.65 21.02 7.65
C ARG A 309 1.71 21.26 6.49
N PHE A 310 0.60 21.92 6.79
CA PHE A 310 -0.37 22.42 5.82
C PHE A 310 -0.52 23.93 6.03
N ASP A 311 -0.24 24.72 5.00
CA ASP A 311 -0.23 26.19 5.03
C ASP A 311 0.58 26.76 6.20
N GLY A 312 1.76 26.18 6.42
CA GLY A 312 2.68 26.56 7.50
C GLY A 312 2.29 26.05 8.89
N LYS A 313 1.09 25.49 9.07
CA LYS A 313 0.64 24.92 10.35
C LYS A 313 1.05 23.47 10.48
N LEU A 314 1.68 23.11 11.60
CA LEU A 314 2.05 21.73 11.91
C LEU A 314 0.80 20.85 11.97
N GLN A 315 0.77 19.75 11.21
CA GLN A 315 -0.33 18.78 11.20
C GLN A 315 0.07 17.48 11.90
N SER A 316 1.30 17.03 11.66
CA SER A 316 1.82 15.83 12.28
C SER A 316 3.31 15.96 12.55
N LYS A 317 3.75 15.40 13.66
CA LYS A 317 5.15 15.18 14.03
C LYS A 317 5.33 13.69 14.30
N ILE A 318 6.33 13.10 13.65
CA ILE A 318 6.61 11.67 13.67
C ILE A 318 7.95 11.47 14.36
N SER A 319 7.95 10.63 15.39
CA SER A 319 9.16 10.20 16.07
C SER A 319 9.44 8.74 15.74
N TYR A 320 10.68 8.41 15.39
CA TYR A 320 11.12 7.03 15.16
C TYR A 320 11.99 6.55 16.33
N TYR A 321 12.12 5.23 16.46
CA TYR A 321 13.15 4.64 17.30
C TYR A 321 14.53 4.87 16.67
N THR A 322 15.42 5.46 17.46
CA THR A 322 16.83 5.70 17.12
C THR A 322 17.72 4.90 18.06
N PRO A 323 18.96 4.57 17.66
CA PRO A 323 19.93 3.96 18.57
C PRO A 323 20.17 4.87 19.78
N GLU A 324 20.35 4.28 20.97
CA GLU A 324 20.50 5.04 22.22
C GLU A 324 21.79 5.86 22.26
N ASN A 325 22.82 5.40 21.55
CA ASN A 325 24.12 6.04 21.46
C ASN A 325 24.85 5.69 20.15
N LYS A 326 25.97 6.37 19.89
CA LYS A 326 26.79 6.21 18.67
C LYS A 326 27.43 4.82 18.53
N GLN A 327 27.67 4.10 19.62
CA GLN A 327 28.24 2.75 19.54
C GLN A 327 27.21 1.76 19.00
N ILE A 328 25.97 1.82 19.51
CA ILE A 328 24.85 1.02 19.00
C ILE A 328 24.55 1.37 17.54
N GLU A 329 24.58 2.66 17.20
CA GLU A 329 24.45 3.12 15.81
C GLU A 329 25.47 2.46 14.87
N GLU A 330 26.74 2.42 15.28
CA GLU A 330 27.81 1.82 14.49
C GLU A 330 27.68 0.30 14.39
N ILE A 331 27.20 -0.37 15.45
CA ILE A 331 26.86 -1.79 15.41
C ILE A 331 25.73 -2.03 14.41
N TRP A 332 24.63 -1.27 14.49
CA TRP A 332 23.50 -1.38 13.55
C TRP A 332 23.92 -1.07 12.10
N ARG A 333 24.90 -0.20 11.90
CA ARG A 333 25.43 0.12 10.58
C ARG A 333 26.25 -1.03 9.98
N LYS A 334 27.09 -1.68 10.80
CA LYS A 334 27.94 -2.80 10.37
C LYS A 334 27.18 -4.13 10.30
N HIS A 335 26.20 -4.29 11.16
CA HIS A 335 25.42 -5.50 11.36
C HIS A 335 23.92 -5.17 11.39
N PRO A 336 23.29 -4.89 10.23
CA PRO A 336 21.85 -4.59 10.16
C PRO A 336 20.96 -5.71 10.73
N GLU A 337 21.45 -6.95 10.75
CA GLU A 337 20.81 -8.11 11.38
C GLU A 337 20.71 -7.99 12.91
N ASN A 338 21.56 -7.16 13.52
CA ASN A 338 21.57 -6.89 14.97
C ASN A 338 20.72 -5.67 15.35
N ILE A 339 19.99 -5.08 14.40
CA ILE A 339 19.03 -4.01 14.71
C ILE A 339 17.94 -4.61 15.60
N ALA A 340 17.67 -3.95 16.73
CA ALA A 340 16.61 -4.39 17.63
C ALA A 340 15.26 -4.42 16.89
N ILE A 341 14.32 -5.26 17.32
CA ILE A 341 13.01 -5.42 16.66
C ILE A 341 12.26 -4.08 16.47
N TYR A 342 12.46 -3.11 17.37
CA TYR A 342 11.88 -1.77 17.30
C TYR A 342 12.71 -0.76 16.50
N GLY A 343 13.96 -1.07 16.17
CA GLY A 343 14.89 -0.16 15.51
C GLY A 343 14.32 0.35 14.19
N ASP A 344 14.47 1.64 13.97
CA ASP A 344 13.97 2.33 12.78
C ASP A 344 12.43 2.24 12.56
N LYS A 345 11.63 1.80 13.54
CA LYS A 345 10.16 1.84 13.47
C LYS A 345 9.60 3.16 14.02
N VAL A 346 8.36 3.49 13.68
CA VAL A 346 7.64 4.64 14.24
C VAL A 346 7.41 4.41 15.72
N ARG A 347 7.83 5.36 16.56
CA ARG A 347 7.64 5.34 18.01
C ARG A 347 6.41 6.11 18.44
N LYS A 348 6.22 7.33 17.91
CA LYS A 348 5.10 8.22 18.28
C LYS A 348 4.61 9.05 17.12
N LEU A 349 3.33 9.36 17.13
CA LEU A 349 2.69 10.38 16.29
C LEU A 349 2.07 11.46 17.19
N GLU A 350 2.38 12.71 16.87
CA GLU A 350 1.97 13.88 17.61
C GLU A 350 1.30 14.88 16.65
N GLY A 351 0.29 15.62 17.11
CA GLY A 351 -0.44 16.60 16.29
C GLY A 351 -1.15 17.66 17.14
N PRO A 352 -1.58 18.79 16.54
CA PRO A 352 -2.23 19.91 17.24
C PRO A 352 -3.70 19.60 17.59
N LEU A 353 -3.92 18.52 18.35
CA LEU A 353 -5.25 18.01 18.69
C LEU A 353 -5.73 18.46 20.08
N GLY A 354 -4.91 19.20 20.83
CA GLY A 354 -5.32 19.81 22.09
C GLY A 354 -6.40 20.88 21.90
N SER A 355 -7.14 21.19 22.96
CA SER A 355 -8.26 22.15 22.94
C SER A 355 -7.90 23.55 22.44
N ASN A 356 -6.63 23.94 22.55
CA ASN A 356 -6.11 25.22 22.06
C ASN A 356 -5.04 25.04 20.97
N GLY A 357 -5.04 23.88 20.30
CA GLY A 357 -4.04 23.52 19.28
C GLY A 357 -2.71 23.06 19.86
N GLU A 358 -2.66 22.65 21.14
CA GLU A 358 -1.48 22.05 21.74
C GLU A 358 -1.11 20.75 21.00
N ILE A 359 0.19 20.51 20.89
CA ILE A 359 0.71 19.27 20.32
C ILE A 359 0.57 18.17 21.37
N ILE A 360 -0.30 17.19 21.09
CA ILE A 360 -0.49 16.00 21.92
C ILE A 360 -0.07 14.75 21.16
N THR A 361 0.37 13.73 21.89
CA THR A 361 0.59 12.39 21.33
C THR A 361 -0.77 11.73 21.13
N TYR A 362 -1.07 11.29 19.91
CA TYR A 362 -2.31 10.55 19.61
C TYR A 362 -2.08 9.09 19.24
N ALA A 363 -0.82 8.72 18.99
CA ALA A 363 -0.42 7.32 18.86
C ALA A 363 1.00 7.11 19.40
N GLU A 364 1.18 6.09 20.21
CA GLU A 364 2.48 5.61 20.67
C GLU A 364 2.58 4.09 20.43
N PHE A 365 3.74 3.63 19.97
CA PHE A 365 3.94 2.25 19.56
C PHE A 365 5.07 1.60 20.36
N LYS A 366 4.89 0.34 20.74
CA LYS A 366 5.94 -0.54 21.22
C LYS A 366 5.94 -1.83 20.42
N TYR A 367 7.13 -2.33 20.12
CA TYR A 367 7.31 -3.52 19.30
C TYR A 367 8.04 -4.60 20.09
N SER A 368 7.50 -5.81 20.05
CA SER A 368 8.15 -7.03 20.49
C SER A 368 8.01 -8.09 19.40
N GLU A 369 8.63 -9.26 19.59
CA GLU A 369 8.49 -10.36 18.65
C GLU A 369 7.02 -10.79 18.53
N GLY A 370 6.49 -10.80 17.30
CA GLY A 370 5.11 -11.18 16.97
C GLY A 370 4.01 -10.29 17.55
N VAL A 371 4.33 -9.16 18.19
CA VAL A 371 3.34 -8.28 18.83
C VAL A 371 3.69 -6.82 18.65
N THR A 372 2.67 -5.99 18.43
CA THR A 372 2.78 -4.53 18.43
C THR A 372 1.70 -3.94 19.33
N GLU A 373 2.12 -3.17 20.33
CA GLU A 373 1.24 -2.42 21.22
C GLU A 373 1.10 -1.00 20.67
N ALA A 374 -0.13 -0.57 20.39
CA ALA A 374 -0.45 0.81 20.06
C ALA A 374 -1.25 1.43 21.20
N LYS A 375 -0.90 2.65 21.59
CA LYS A 375 -1.56 3.43 22.64
C LYS A 375 -2.10 4.72 22.04
N ASP A 376 -3.38 5.03 22.26
CA ASP A 376 -4.01 6.25 21.74
C ASP A 376 -3.74 7.49 22.63
N SER A 377 -4.42 8.60 22.34
CA SER A 377 -4.32 9.85 23.12
C SER A 377 -4.88 9.76 24.55
N GLU A 378 -5.82 8.85 24.81
CA GLU A 378 -6.42 8.63 26.14
C GLU A 378 -5.62 7.60 26.94
N GLY A 379 -4.69 6.94 26.27
CA GLY A 379 -3.84 5.92 26.83
C GLY A 379 -4.45 4.51 26.77
N ILE A 380 -5.53 4.34 26.02
CA ILE A 380 -6.13 3.06 25.73
C ILE A 380 -5.18 2.26 24.85
N ILE A 381 -5.04 0.97 25.17
CA ILE A 381 -4.11 0.07 24.52
C ILE A 381 -4.86 -0.81 23.52
N THR A 382 -4.27 -0.96 22.33
CA THR A 382 -4.60 -2.00 21.36
C THR A 382 -3.37 -2.85 21.08
N LYS A 383 -3.46 -4.17 21.22
CA LYS A 383 -2.36 -5.09 20.88
C LYS A 383 -2.66 -5.83 19.59
N TYR A 384 -1.69 -5.84 18.69
CA TYR A 384 -1.74 -6.51 17.39
C TYR A 384 -0.77 -7.68 17.43
N TYR A 385 -1.28 -8.90 17.39
CA TYR A 385 -0.49 -10.12 17.30
C TYR A 385 -0.39 -10.53 15.84
N HIS A 386 0.82 -10.83 15.39
CA HIS A 386 1.10 -11.15 14.00
C HIS A 386 2.23 -12.17 13.86
N SER A 387 2.15 -12.96 12.79
CA SER A 387 3.14 -13.95 12.41
C SER A 387 3.22 -14.02 10.89
N ASP A 388 4.42 -14.27 10.34
CA ASP A 388 4.64 -14.41 8.89
C ASP A 388 4.04 -13.28 8.02
N GLY A 389 4.01 -12.05 8.53
CA GLY A 389 3.42 -10.90 7.82
C GLY A 389 1.90 -10.86 7.81
N LYS A 390 1.23 -11.69 8.61
CA LYS A 390 -0.22 -11.79 8.77
C LYS A 390 -0.64 -11.41 10.17
N LEU A 391 -1.82 -10.80 10.29
CA LEU A 391 -2.43 -10.47 11.56
C LEU A 391 -3.21 -11.69 12.08
N ASP A 392 -2.98 -12.07 13.34
CA ASP A 392 -3.60 -13.24 13.98
C ASP A 392 -4.68 -12.84 14.99
N LEU A 393 -4.41 -11.79 15.77
CA LEU A 393 -5.29 -11.31 16.84
C LEU A 393 -5.14 -9.80 17.03
N ILE A 394 -6.25 -9.12 17.28
CA ILE A 394 -6.28 -7.76 17.86
C ILE A 394 -6.94 -7.86 19.22
N GLU A 395 -6.32 -7.30 20.25
CA GLU A 395 -6.91 -7.11 21.57
C GLU A 395 -7.13 -5.62 21.83
N GLU A 396 -8.34 -5.24 22.25
CA GLU A 396 -8.71 -3.86 22.57
C GLU A 396 -9.00 -3.75 24.07
N TYR A 397 -8.28 -2.88 24.76
CA TYR A 397 -8.43 -2.65 26.20
C TYR A 397 -9.27 -1.38 26.44
N ASP A 398 -9.79 -1.18 27.65
CA ASP A 398 -10.37 0.09 28.07
C ASP A 398 -9.34 0.99 28.77
N ILE A 399 -9.81 2.13 29.27
CA ILE A 399 -8.98 3.10 29.99
C ILE A 399 -8.51 2.59 31.37
N GLN A 400 -9.18 1.58 31.94
CA GLN A 400 -8.77 0.89 33.16
C GLN A 400 -7.75 -0.23 32.87
N GLY A 401 -7.49 -0.52 31.61
CA GLY A 401 -6.61 -1.61 31.18
C GLY A 401 -7.28 -2.99 31.25
N GLN A 402 -8.61 -3.04 31.34
CA GLN A 402 -9.36 -4.28 31.21
C GLN A 402 -9.55 -4.61 29.72
N LEU A 403 -9.37 -5.89 29.38
CA LEU A 403 -9.59 -6.38 28.02
C LEU A 403 -11.09 -6.36 27.70
N THR A 404 -11.48 -5.59 26.69
CA THR A 404 -12.89 -5.42 26.32
C THR A 404 -13.32 -6.35 25.21
N THR A 405 -12.49 -6.49 24.18
CA THR A 405 -12.80 -7.33 23.01
C THR A 405 -11.53 -7.88 22.38
N LYS A 406 -11.71 -8.95 21.60
CA LYS A 406 -10.66 -9.51 20.74
C LYS A 406 -11.19 -9.71 19.33
N THR A 407 -10.36 -9.50 18.32
CA THR A 407 -10.67 -9.83 16.92
C THR A 407 -9.67 -10.86 16.43
N LYS A 408 -10.11 -12.11 16.23
CA LYS A 408 -9.26 -13.22 15.78
C LYS A 408 -9.38 -13.41 14.27
N PHE A 409 -8.25 -13.67 13.62
CA PHE A 409 -8.16 -13.93 12.19
C PHE A 409 -7.69 -15.38 11.99
N ILE A 410 -8.38 -16.14 11.14
CA ILE A 410 -8.03 -17.53 10.83
C ILE A 410 -7.65 -17.62 9.37
N TRP A 411 -6.45 -18.11 9.12
CA TRP A 411 -5.86 -18.20 7.79
C TRP A 411 -5.78 -19.65 7.33
N ALA A 412 -6.15 -19.90 6.07
CA ALA A 412 -5.82 -21.13 5.37
C ALA A 412 -4.90 -20.78 4.21
N GLN A 413 -3.65 -21.27 4.27
CA GLN A 413 -2.58 -20.83 3.38
C GLN A 413 -2.44 -19.30 3.44
N ASP A 414 -2.71 -18.58 2.36
CA ASP A 414 -2.64 -17.12 2.27
C ASP A 414 -4.00 -16.42 2.21
N ASN A 415 -5.10 -17.17 2.35
CA ASN A 415 -6.45 -16.62 2.35
C ASN A 415 -7.00 -16.54 3.78
N LEU A 416 -7.65 -15.41 4.10
CA LEU A 416 -8.35 -15.21 5.37
C LEU A 416 -9.68 -15.97 5.33
N ILE A 417 -9.79 -17.11 6.00
CA ILE A 417 -11.01 -17.93 5.96
C ILE A 417 -12.03 -17.53 7.02
N SER A 418 -11.61 -16.85 8.09
CA SER A 418 -12.54 -16.32 9.09
C SER A 418 -12.01 -15.11 9.86
N LYS A 419 -12.93 -14.21 10.23
CA LYS A 419 -12.75 -13.11 11.18
C LYS A 419 -13.80 -13.24 12.29
N ILE A 420 -13.35 -13.37 13.53
CA ILE A 420 -14.21 -13.60 14.70
C ILE A 420 -14.07 -12.44 15.67
N LYS A 421 -15.17 -11.83 16.09
CA LYS A 421 -15.19 -10.87 17.22
C LYS A 421 -15.56 -11.61 18.49
N LEU A 422 -14.71 -11.47 19.50
CA LEU A 422 -14.85 -12.09 20.81
C LEU A 422 -14.99 -10.96 21.85
N ASP A 423 -15.66 -11.24 22.96
CA ASP A 423 -15.64 -10.39 24.15
C ASP A 423 -14.30 -10.50 24.91
N GLY A 424 -14.18 -9.79 26.04
CA GLY A 424 -12.99 -9.82 26.89
C GLY A 424 -12.69 -11.21 27.45
N ASP A 425 -13.72 -11.99 27.75
CA ASP A 425 -13.64 -13.35 28.30
C ASP A 425 -13.32 -14.40 27.23
N GLY A 426 -13.42 -14.04 25.95
CA GLY A 426 -13.13 -14.89 24.80
C GLY A 426 -14.34 -15.63 24.23
N SER A 427 -15.57 -15.28 24.62
CA SER A 427 -16.78 -15.80 23.99
C SER A 427 -17.02 -15.09 22.65
N ALA A 428 -17.43 -15.84 21.63
CA ALA A 428 -17.67 -15.25 20.31
C ALA A 428 -18.99 -14.49 20.28
N LEU A 429 -18.95 -13.24 19.84
CA LEU A 429 -20.13 -12.38 19.65
C LEU A 429 -20.71 -12.57 18.25
N PHE A 430 -19.84 -12.57 17.24
CA PHE A 430 -20.19 -12.84 15.85
C PHE A 430 -18.94 -13.22 15.04
N SER A 431 -19.15 -13.81 13.87
CA SER A 431 -18.08 -14.24 12.96
C SER A 431 -18.46 -14.05 11.51
N LYS A 432 -17.46 -13.79 10.66
CA LYS A 432 -17.61 -13.83 9.20
C LYS A 432 -16.63 -14.86 8.63
N THR A 433 -17.12 -15.82 7.86
CA THR A 433 -16.29 -16.84 7.17
C THR A 433 -16.34 -16.66 5.66
N PHE A 434 -15.25 -17.03 4.98
CA PHE A 434 -15.06 -16.82 3.56
C PHE A 434 -14.69 -18.13 2.86
N SER A 435 -15.32 -18.42 1.72
CA SER A 435 -14.91 -19.47 0.78
C SER A 435 -14.43 -18.85 -0.52
N TYR A 436 -13.50 -19.53 -1.18
CA TYR A 436 -12.81 -18.98 -2.35
C TYR A 436 -12.86 -19.92 -3.55
N ASP A 437 -12.83 -19.34 -4.76
CA ASP A 437 -12.51 -20.07 -5.98
C ASP A 437 -10.99 -20.27 -6.16
N VAL A 438 -10.59 -20.91 -7.26
CA VAL A 438 -9.19 -21.16 -7.62
C VAL A 438 -8.38 -19.89 -7.91
N ASN A 439 -9.06 -18.78 -8.22
CA ASN A 439 -8.47 -17.47 -8.47
C ASN A 439 -8.38 -16.64 -7.18
N GLY A 440 -8.91 -17.13 -6.06
CA GLY A 440 -8.95 -16.44 -4.78
C GLY A 440 -10.09 -15.43 -4.66
N ASN A 441 -11.08 -15.45 -5.56
CA ASN A 441 -12.29 -14.64 -5.40
C ASN A 441 -13.19 -15.28 -4.34
N ILE A 442 -13.89 -14.46 -3.55
CA ILE A 442 -14.80 -14.95 -2.52
C ILE A 442 -16.07 -15.49 -3.20
N THR A 443 -16.32 -16.79 -3.14
CA THR A 443 -17.53 -17.41 -3.72
C THR A 443 -18.69 -17.50 -2.74
N LYS A 444 -18.37 -17.47 -1.43
CA LYS A 444 -19.35 -17.54 -0.35
C LYS A 444 -18.86 -16.76 0.85
N GLU A 445 -19.74 -15.94 1.42
CA GLU A 445 -19.59 -15.36 2.74
C GLU A 445 -20.69 -15.89 3.65
N VAL A 446 -20.35 -16.18 4.89
CA VAL A 446 -21.34 -16.52 5.92
C VAL A 446 -21.09 -15.64 7.13
N PHE A 447 -22.09 -14.87 7.51
CA PHE A 447 -22.10 -14.09 8.74
C PHE A 447 -22.86 -14.85 9.80
N TYR A 448 -22.25 -15.09 10.96
CA TYR A 448 -22.82 -15.80 12.10
C TYR A 448 -23.01 -14.86 13.28
N GLY A 449 -24.13 -14.94 14.00
CA GLY A 449 -24.36 -14.19 15.23
C GLY A 449 -25.81 -14.24 15.73
N ASN A 450 -26.17 -13.30 16.60
CA ASN A 450 -27.56 -13.07 17.04
C ASN A 450 -28.26 -12.07 16.11
N LEU A 451 -28.62 -12.50 14.90
CA LEU A 451 -29.08 -11.63 13.82
C LEU A 451 -30.50 -11.11 14.04
N SER A 452 -31.37 -11.95 14.60
CA SER A 452 -32.76 -11.64 14.90
C SER A 452 -32.98 -11.09 16.31
N GLY A 453 -31.95 -11.14 17.17
CA GLY A 453 -32.03 -10.82 18.59
C GLY A 453 -32.72 -11.90 19.44
N LYS A 454 -32.94 -13.11 18.90
CA LYS A 454 -33.69 -14.19 19.58
C LYS A 454 -32.83 -15.34 20.09
N CYS A 455 -31.55 -15.44 19.70
CA CYS A 455 -30.65 -16.47 20.21
C CYS A 455 -29.74 -15.91 21.33
N LYS A 456 -28.76 -16.71 21.77
CA LYS A 456 -27.80 -16.29 22.80
C LYS A 456 -26.95 -15.11 22.32
N ASP A 457 -26.43 -14.33 23.26
CA ASP A 457 -25.53 -13.21 22.97
C ASP A 457 -24.07 -13.64 22.73
N SER A 458 -23.75 -14.89 23.06
CA SER A 458 -22.42 -15.44 22.84
C SER A 458 -22.45 -16.90 22.39
N PHE A 459 -21.41 -17.28 21.65
CA PHE A 459 -21.32 -18.56 20.95
C PHE A 459 -19.94 -19.19 21.11
N ARG A 460 -19.87 -20.49 20.87
CA ARG A 460 -18.63 -21.23 20.73
C ARG A 460 -18.18 -21.22 19.27
N ALA A 461 -16.96 -20.75 19.01
CA ALA A 461 -16.36 -20.82 17.69
C ALA A 461 -15.74 -22.20 17.42
N ASN A 462 -15.92 -22.70 16.19
CA ASN A 462 -15.23 -23.87 15.64
C ASN A 462 -13.85 -23.46 15.07
N ASP A 463 -13.05 -24.45 14.66
CA ASP A 463 -11.70 -24.23 14.13
C ASP A 463 -11.67 -23.46 12.80
N ASP A 464 -12.74 -23.55 12.00
CA ASP A 464 -12.93 -22.77 10.76
C ASP A 464 -13.53 -21.38 11.01
N GLY A 465 -13.86 -21.08 12.27
CA GLY A 465 -14.48 -19.85 12.73
C GLY A 465 -15.99 -19.75 12.56
N SER A 466 -16.67 -20.80 12.11
CA SER A 466 -18.14 -20.88 12.23
C SER A 466 -18.55 -20.91 13.70
N LEU A 467 -19.77 -20.46 14.01
CA LEU A 467 -20.28 -20.39 15.39
C LEU A 467 -21.38 -21.44 15.64
N GLN A 468 -21.23 -22.21 16.72
CA GLN A 468 -22.24 -23.21 17.12
C GLN A 468 -23.49 -22.52 17.68
N GLU A 469 -24.67 -23.00 17.30
CA GLU A 469 -25.99 -22.50 17.73
C GLU A 469 -26.29 -21.04 17.34
N ALA A 470 -25.43 -20.39 16.56
CA ALA A 470 -25.66 -19.06 16.02
C ALA A 470 -26.61 -19.10 14.82
N GLU A 471 -27.35 -18.01 14.62
CA GLU A 471 -28.00 -17.76 13.35
C GLU A 471 -26.94 -17.43 12.29
N SER A 472 -27.24 -17.71 11.03
CA SER A 472 -26.35 -17.39 9.91
C SER A 472 -27.08 -16.66 8.81
N PHE A 473 -26.33 -15.82 8.09
CA PHE A 473 -26.77 -15.18 6.85
C PHE A 473 -25.71 -15.42 5.77
N VAL A 474 -26.14 -16.05 4.67
CA VAL A 474 -25.25 -16.43 3.57
C VAL A 474 -25.34 -15.46 2.40
N LYS A 475 -24.18 -15.06 1.87
CA LYS A 475 -24.02 -14.45 0.55
C LYS A 475 -23.22 -15.36 -0.37
N THR A 476 -23.60 -15.44 -1.63
CA THR A 476 -22.86 -16.19 -2.67
C THR A 476 -22.55 -15.29 -3.86
N PHE A 477 -21.38 -15.50 -4.44
CA PHE A 477 -20.86 -14.66 -5.52
C PHE A 477 -20.39 -15.52 -6.69
N THR A 478 -20.57 -15.02 -7.91
CA THR A 478 -19.99 -15.62 -9.11
C THR A 478 -19.18 -14.57 -9.87
N TYR A 479 -18.13 -15.01 -10.57
CA TYR A 479 -17.22 -14.12 -11.27
C TYR A 479 -17.02 -14.56 -12.72
N SER A 480 -16.62 -13.62 -13.57
CA SER A 480 -16.19 -13.91 -14.94
C SER A 480 -14.86 -14.64 -14.95
N GLU A 481 -14.72 -15.65 -15.80
CA GLU A 481 -13.55 -16.54 -15.83
C GLU A 481 -12.24 -15.80 -16.17
N LYS A 482 -12.30 -14.81 -17.06
CA LYS A 482 -11.11 -14.13 -17.61
C LYS A 482 -10.65 -12.93 -16.80
N MET A 483 -11.60 -12.16 -16.26
CA MET A 483 -11.34 -10.82 -15.71
C MET A 483 -11.70 -10.71 -14.23
N ASN A 484 -12.15 -11.81 -13.59
CA ASN A 484 -12.59 -11.84 -12.20
C ASN A 484 -13.64 -10.75 -11.88
N LEU A 485 -14.48 -10.39 -12.86
CA LEU A 485 -15.54 -9.39 -12.68
C LEU A 485 -16.72 -10.05 -11.97
N LEU A 486 -17.29 -9.39 -10.97
CA LEU A 486 -18.42 -9.93 -10.19
C LEU A 486 -19.66 -10.00 -11.09
N LEU A 487 -20.20 -11.18 -11.36
CA LEU A 487 -21.37 -11.35 -12.24
C LEU A 487 -22.68 -11.38 -11.47
N THR A 488 -22.70 -12.07 -10.33
CA THR A 488 -23.88 -12.17 -9.47
C THR A 488 -23.51 -12.11 -8.00
N GLU A 489 -24.34 -11.46 -7.20
CA GLU A 489 -24.37 -11.57 -5.74
C GLU A 489 -25.76 -12.03 -5.34
N ASN A 490 -25.86 -13.12 -4.57
CA ASN A 490 -27.15 -13.62 -4.06
C ASN A 490 -27.10 -13.71 -2.54
N GLU A 491 -28.12 -13.16 -1.90
CA GLU A 491 -28.36 -13.21 -0.46
C GLU A 491 -29.37 -14.31 -0.11
N GLU A 492 -29.22 -14.92 1.06
CA GLU A 492 -30.09 -16.00 1.55
C GLU A 492 -31.57 -15.61 1.67
N ASN A 493 -31.86 -14.32 1.87
CA ASN A 493 -33.22 -13.77 1.93
C ASN A 493 -33.92 -13.69 0.55
N GLY A 494 -33.25 -14.13 -0.52
CA GLY A 494 -33.76 -14.11 -1.91
C GLY A 494 -33.41 -12.85 -2.70
N LEU A 495 -32.74 -11.86 -2.10
CA LEU A 495 -32.23 -10.69 -2.83
C LEU A 495 -31.07 -11.09 -3.73
N SER A 496 -31.11 -10.66 -4.99
CA SER A 496 -30.09 -11.00 -5.98
C SER A 496 -29.73 -9.77 -6.80
N TYR A 497 -28.43 -9.57 -7.00
CA TYR A 497 -27.86 -8.54 -7.84
C TYR A 497 -27.16 -9.21 -9.03
N LYS A 498 -27.44 -8.69 -10.23
CA LYS A 498 -26.74 -9.08 -11.46
C LYS A 498 -26.01 -7.88 -12.01
N TYR A 499 -24.75 -8.08 -12.33
CA TYR A 499 -23.88 -7.05 -12.86
C TYR A 499 -23.63 -7.32 -14.33
N PHE A 500 -23.90 -6.32 -15.15
CA PHE A 500 -23.62 -6.33 -16.58
C PHE A 500 -22.53 -5.31 -16.84
N TYR A 501 -21.49 -5.74 -17.55
CA TYR A 501 -20.35 -4.90 -17.90
C TYR A 501 -20.42 -4.63 -19.40
N GLU A 502 -20.41 -3.37 -19.79
CA GLU A 502 -20.30 -2.98 -21.19
C GLU A 502 -18.83 -2.86 -21.59
N ASP A 503 -18.52 -3.22 -22.82
CA ASP A 503 -17.16 -3.09 -23.34
C ASP A 503 -16.73 -1.61 -23.33
N GLY A 504 -15.69 -1.29 -22.56
CA GLY A 504 -15.19 0.09 -22.44
C GLY A 504 -15.90 0.95 -21.39
N THR A 505 -16.57 0.37 -20.40
CA THR A 505 -17.08 1.06 -19.20
C THR A 505 -16.43 0.49 -17.94
#